data_AF-A0A2Z5G2T0-F1
#
_entry.id   AF-A0A2Z5G2T0-F1
#
_cell.length_a   1.000
_cell.length_b   1.000
_cell.length_c   1.000
_cell.angle_alpha   90.00
_cell.angle_beta   90.00
_cell.angle_gamma   90.00
#
_symmetry.space_group_name_H-M   'P 1'
#
loop_
_entity.id
_entity.type
_entity.pdbx_description
1 polymer ?
#
loop_
_entity_poly.entity_id
_entity_poly.type
_entity_poly.pdbx_seq_one_letter_code
_entity_poly.pdbx_strand_id
1 'polypeptide(L)'
;MAGVGATALILSFALPIFFLAMVAVFSFYACFAAYRILYLKELYKGGRPLPLDWLAAGVTILSSFLLFLMGFLKPALMGVGLIQIAGHTISVVSVVFGLLGMRLGSSSISLFLRPPGEKMFWWFAHMQGMIASYIAAVTAFSAVNLSHWFGAAWWVWLWPTMVGVPVSAIWTAYYKRRFSPKRKTAPA
;
A
#
# COMPACT_ATOMS: atom_id res chain seq x y z
N MET A 1 11.88 -1.55 -6.24
CA MET A 1 11.32 -1.88 -4.91
C MET A 1 11.87 -3.17 -4.30
N ALA A 2 12.11 -4.24 -5.06
CA ALA A 2 12.68 -5.48 -4.52
C ALA A 2 14.00 -5.27 -3.75
N GLY A 3 14.97 -4.56 -4.33
CA GLY A 3 16.24 -4.24 -3.66
C GLY A 3 16.03 -3.47 -2.35
N VAL A 4 15.22 -2.41 -2.38
CA VAL A 4 14.89 -1.59 -1.18
C VAL A 4 14.22 -2.43 -0.09
N GLY A 5 13.26 -3.28 -0.45
CA GLY A 5 12.58 -4.18 0.49
C GLY A 5 13.55 -5.19 1.11
N ALA A 6 14.41 -5.82 0.30
CA ALA A 6 15.41 -6.76 0.78
C ALA A 6 16.41 -6.10 1.74
N THR A 7 16.96 -4.93 1.37
CA THR A 7 17.89 -4.20 2.23
C THR A 7 17.24 -3.73 3.52
N ALA A 8 15.97 -3.29 3.47
CA ALA A 8 15.24 -2.85 4.66
C ALA A 8 14.93 -4.01 5.61
N LEU A 9 14.57 -5.19 5.09
CA LEU A 9 14.40 -6.39 5.90
C LEU A 9 15.71 -6.78 6.59
N ILE A 10 16.83 -6.82 5.86
CA ILE A 10 18.16 -7.12 6.44
C ILE A 10 18.51 -6.11 7.54
N LEU A 11 18.37 -4.81 7.25
CA LEU A 11 18.65 -3.74 8.22
C LEU A 11 17.76 -3.83 9.46
N SER A 12 16.51 -4.28 9.32
CA SER A 12 15.59 -4.38 10.45
C SER A 12 15.94 -5.50 11.45
N PHE A 13 16.70 -6.51 11.04
CA PHE A 13 17.26 -7.51 11.94
C PHE A 13 18.59 -7.04 12.54
N ALA A 14 19.36 -6.23 11.82
CA ALA A 14 20.65 -5.69 12.26
C ALA A 14 20.51 -4.49 13.22
N LEU A 15 19.47 -3.67 13.03
CA LEU A 15 19.05 -2.58 13.89
C LEU A 15 17.59 -2.92 14.22
N PRO A 16 17.19 -3.18 15.48
CA PRO A 16 15.88 -3.73 15.83
C PRO A 16 14.74 -2.71 15.67
N ILE A 17 14.61 -2.16 14.46
CA ILE A 17 13.64 -1.14 14.09
C ILE A 17 12.45 -1.87 13.47
N PHE A 18 11.63 -2.46 14.35
CA PHE A 18 10.40 -3.20 13.99
C PHE A 18 9.50 -2.40 13.03
N PHE A 19 9.50 -1.08 13.16
CA PHE A 19 8.80 -0.19 12.26
C PHE A 19 9.26 -0.34 10.80
N LEU A 20 10.57 -0.30 10.53
CA LEU A 20 11.10 -0.42 9.17
C LEU A 20 10.79 -1.79 8.55
N ALA A 21 10.87 -2.86 9.34
CA ALA A 21 10.55 -4.21 8.89
C ALA A 21 9.13 -4.28 8.32
N MET A 22 8.15 -3.83 9.11
CA MET A 22 6.74 -3.93 8.77
C MET A 22 6.37 -3.00 7.61
N VAL A 23 6.95 -1.80 7.56
CA VAL A 23 6.76 -0.85 6.46
C VAL A 23 7.34 -1.37 5.16
N ALA A 24 8.50 -2.04 5.20
CA ALA A 24 9.12 -2.64 4.03
C ALA A 24 8.24 -3.73 3.41
N VAL A 25 7.58 -4.55 4.23
CA VAL A 25 6.69 -5.63 3.76
C VAL A 25 5.54 -5.06 2.91
N PHE A 26 4.77 -4.09 3.43
CA PHE A 26 3.64 -3.57 2.66
C PHE A 26 4.09 -2.74 1.44
N SER A 27 5.22 -2.03 1.55
CA SER A 27 5.79 -1.25 0.44
C SER A 27 6.23 -2.15 -0.72
N PHE A 28 6.90 -3.27 -0.39
CA PHE A 28 7.24 -4.31 -1.35
C PHE A 28 5.98 -4.93 -1.93
N TYR A 29 5.01 -5.27 -1.09
CA TYR A 29 3.78 -5.92 -1.54
C TYR A 29 2.97 -5.07 -2.52
N ALA A 30 2.94 -3.75 -2.38
CA ALA A 30 2.29 -2.87 -3.37
C ALA A 30 2.87 -3.05 -4.78
N CYS A 31 4.21 -3.09 -4.89
CA CYS A 31 4.89 -3.34 -6.16
C CYS A 31 4.70 -4.79 -6.64
N PHE A 32 4.80 -5.75 -5.72
CA PHE A 32 4.61 -7.17 -6.03
C PHE A 32 3.22 -7.45 -6.58
N ALA A 33 2.17 -7.01 -5.89
CA ALA A 33 0.78 -7.19 -6.33
C ALA A 33 0.52 -6.48 -7.67
N ALA A 34 1.05 -5.28 -7.86
CA ALA A 34 0.96 -4.55 -9.13
C ALA A 34 1.63 -5.32 -10.28
N TYR A 35 2.78 -5.96 -10.05
CA TYR A 35 3.45 -6.78 -11.06
C TYR A 35 2.69 -8.08 -11.31
N ARG A 36 2.30 -8.79 -10.25
CA ARG A 36 1.61 -10.09 -10.32
C ARG A 36 0.28 -10.01 -11.05
N ILE A 37 -0.43 -8.89 -10.96
CA ILE A 37 -1.71 -8.74 -11.66
C ILE A 37 -1.60 -8.87 -13.19
N LEU A 38 -0.42 -8.61 -13.76
CA LEU A 38 -0.17 -8.79 -15.20
C LEU A 38 -0.16 -10.27 -15.63
N TYR A 39 0.10 -11.18 -14.69
CA TYR A 39 0.01 -12.63 -14.89
C TYR A 39 -1.37 -13.18 -14.53
N LEU A 40 -2.16 -12.42 -13.78
CA LEU A 40 -3.50 -12.78 -13.33
C LEU A 40 -4.60 -12.18 -14.23
N LYS A 41 -4.25 -11.77 -15.45
CA LYS A 41 -5.20 -11.16 -16.41
C LYS A 41 -6.41 -12.05 -16.70
N GLU A 42 -6.25 -13.37 -16.63
CA GLU A 42 -7.31 -14.33 -16.93
C GLU A 42 -8.21 -14.67 -15.72
N LEU A 43 -8.08 -13.97 -14.58
CA LEU A 43 -8.99 -14.15 -13.43
C LEU A 43 -10.47 -13.96 -13.83
N TYR A 44 -10.77 -13.02 -14.75
CA TYR A 44 -12.14 -12.82 -15.27
C TYR A 44 -12.67 -14.03 -16.08
N LYS A 45 -11.80 -14.93 -16.54
CA LYS A 45 -12.15 -16.18 -17.25
C LYS A 45 -12.07 -17.43 -16.36
N GLY A 46 -11.91 -17.27 -15.05
CA GLY A 46 -11.77 -18.40 -14.12
C GLY A 46 -10.33 -18.89 -13.92
N GLY A 47 -9.32 -18.10 -14.34
CA GLY A 47 -7.95 -18.30 -13.89
C GLY A 47 -7.84 -18.25 -12.36
N ARG A 48 -6.79 -18.82 -11.79
CA ARG A 48 -6.60 -18.90 -10.33
C ARG A 48 -5.27 -18.27 -9.89
N PRO A 49 -5.25 -17.54 -8.76
CA PRO A 49 -4.00 -17.09 -8.15
C PRO A 49 -3.13 -18.27 -7.69
N LEU A 50 -1.83 -18.07 -7.65
CA LEU A 50 -0.90 -19.05 -7.09
C LEU A 50 -0.94 -19.00 -5.55
N PRO A 51 -0.57 -20.09 -4.85
CA PRO A 51 -0.44 -20.08 -3.39
C PRO A 51 0.47 -18.95 -2.86
N LEU A 52 1.50 -18.59 -3.63
CA LEU A 52 2.38 -17.46 -3.31
C LEU A 52 1.62 -16.12 -3.22
N ASP A 53 0.60 -15.91 -4.05
CA ASP A 53 -0.17 -14.66 -4.05
C ASP A 53 -0.99 -14.53 -2.75
N TRP A 54 -1.54 -15.65 -2.27
CA TRP A 54 -2.22 -15.75 -0.98
C TRP A 54 -1.28 -15.54 0.20
N LEU A 55 -0.12 -16.22 0.18
CA LEU A 55 0.89 -16.09 1.23
C LEU A 55 1.37 -14.64 1.34
N ALA A 56 1.72 -14.02 0.22
CA ALA A 56 2.19 -12.63 0.19
C ALA A 56 1.11 -11.65 0.70
N ALA A 57 -0.15 -11.87 0.34
CA ALA A 57 -1.28 -11.08 0.85
C ALA A 57 -1.44 -11.27 2.37
N GLY A 58 -1.40 -12.52 2.85
CA GLY A 58 -1.54 -12.85 4.27
C GLY A 58 -0.42 -12.28 5.13
N VAL A 59 0.84 -12.42 4.69
CA VAL A 59 2.01 -11.81 5.35
C VAL A 59 1.84 -10.30 5.42
N THR A 60 1.39 -9.66 4.34
CA THR A 60 1.17 -8.21 4.32
C THR A 60 0.09 -7.79 5.30
N ILE A 61 -1.05 -8.48 5.34
CA ILE A 61 -2.13 -8.19 6.29
C ILE A 61 -1.61 -8.34 7.72
N LEU A 62 -0.91 -9.44 8.03
CA LEU A 62 -0.39 -9.71 9.36
C LEU A 62 0.64 -8.66 9.79
N SER A 63 1.64 -8.36 8.96
CA SER A 63 2.64 -7.33 9.24
C SER A 63 2.00 -5.96 9.44
N SER A 64 0.98 -5.62 8.64
CA SER A 64 0.29 -4.34 8.72
C SER A 64 -0.62 -4.25 9.95
N PHE A 65 -1.25 -5.36 10.34
CA PHE A 65 -2.02 -5.45 11.58
C PHE A 65 -1.12 -5.29 12.81
N LEU A 66 0.05 -5.95 12.82
CA LEU A 66 1.04 -5.78 13.89
C LEU A 66 1.55 -4.33 13.96
N LEU A 67 1.83 -3.71 12.81
CA LEU A 67 2.23 -2.29 12.75
C LEU A 67 1.14 -1.37 13.33
N PHE A 68 -0.12 -1.60 12.95
CA PHE A 68 -1.27 -0.87 13.49
C PHE A 68 -1.36 -1.02 15.01
N LEU A 69 -1.32 -2.25 15.51
CA LEU A 69 -1.45 -2.56 16.94
C LEU A 69 -0.29 -1.95 17.75
N MET A 70 0.96 -2.07 17.27
CA MET A 70 2.13 -1.47 17.90
C MET A 70 2.08 0.06 17.90
N GLY A 71 1.39 0.66 16.94
CA GLY A 71 1.15 2.12 16.90
C GLY A 71 0.39 2.63 18.13
N PHE A 72 -0.48 1.81 18.71
CA PHE A 72 -1.20 2.11 19.96
C PHE A 72 -0.51 1.55 21.20
N LEU A 73 -0.06 0.29 21.15
CA LEU A 73 0.45 -0.41 22.34
C LEU A 73 1.89 -0.01 22.71
N LYS A 74 2.74 0.25 21.71
CA LYS A 74 4.16 0.54 21.90
C LYS A 74 4.62 1.69 20.99
N PRO A 75 3.98 2.86 21.07
CA PRO A 75 4.29 4.01 20.21
C PRO A 75 5.75 4.43 20.32
N ALA A 76 6.33 4.43 21.52
CA ALA A 76 7.73 4.78 21.75
C ALA A 76 8.72 3.87 20.99
N LEU A 77 8.39 2.58 20.79
CA LEU A 77 9.23 1.67 20.00
C LEU A 77 9.14 1.95 18.49
N MET A 78 8.06 2.58 18.02
CA MET A 78 7.93 2.99 16.63
C MET A 78 8.80 4.21 16.32
N GLY A 79 8.94 5.12 17.29
CA GLY A 79 9.89 6.24 17.24
C GLY A 79 9.58 7.33 16.19
N VAL A 80 8.43 7.26 15.51
CA VAL A 80 8.06 8.16 14.42
C VAL A 80 6.61 8.60 14.54
N GLY A 81 6.32 9.86 14.17
CA GLY A 81 4.95 10.36 14.11
C GLY A 81 4.17 10.27 15.43
N LEU A 82 4.88 10.44 16.56
CA LEU A 82 4.29 10.41 17.89
C LEU A 82 3.46 11.66 18.12
N ILE A 83 2.19 11.48 18.51
CA ILE A 83 1.31 12.55 18.96
C ILE A 83 0.59 12.15 20.23
N GLN A 84 0.09 13.13 20.97
CA GLN A 84 -0.76 12.91 22.13
C GLN A 84 -2.23 13.10 21.76
N ILE A 85 -3.06 12.09 22.04
CA ILE A 85 -4.51 12.13 21.87
C ILE A 85 -5.15 11.66 23.17
N ALA A 86 -5.99 12.50 23.79
CA ALA A 86 -6.72 12.18 25.02
C ALA A 86 -5.84 11.60 26.15
N GLY A 87 -4.60 12.09 26.29
CA GLY A 87 -3.65 11.62 27.30
C GLY A 87 -2.84 10.37 26.92
N HIS A 88 -3.05 9.81 25.72
CA HIS A 88 -2.32 8.65 25.22
C HIS A 88 -1.40 8.99 24.04
N THR A 89 -0.16 8.50 24.10
CA THR A 89 0.80 8.63 23.00
C THR A 89 0.44 7.63 21.92
N ILE A 90 0.40 8.06 20.66
CA ILE A 90 0.11 7.20 19.50
C ILE A 90 1.11 7.49 18.40
N SER A 91 1.62 6.45 17.73
CA SER A 91 2.35 6.59 16.47
C SER A 91 1.36 6.63 15.31
N VAL A 92 1.01 7.84 14.85
CA VAL A 92 0.04 8.01 13.75
C VAL A 92 0.53 7.39 12.47
N VAL A 93 1.83 7.46 12.21
CA VAL A 93 2.44 6.88 11.00
C VAL A 93 2.25 5.37 11.00
N SER A 94 2.51 4.68 12.12
CA SER A 94 2.30 3.24 12.24
C SER A 94 0.83 2.87 12.07
N VAL A 95 -0.08 3.63 12.69
CA VAL A 95 -1.52 3.39 12.58
C VAL A 95 -1.99 3.53 11.12
N VAL A 96 -1.63 4.63 10.45
CA VAL A 96 -2.03 4.89 9.06
C VAL A 96 -1.43 3.87 8.11
N PHE A 97 -0.13 3.56 8.22
CA PHE A 97 0.50 2.56 7.36
C PHE A 97 -0.02 1.15 7.61
N GLY A 98 -0.31 0.80 8.86
CA GLY A 98 -0.98 -0.46 9.19
C GLY A 98 -2.36 -0.57 8.54
N LEU A 99 -3.18 0.49 8.59
CA LEU A 99 -4.47 0.51 7.90
C LEU A 99 -4.34 0.40 6.37
N LEU A 100 -3.40 1.13 5.77
CA LEU A 100 -3.16 1.09 4.32
C LEU A 100 -2.67 -0.28 3.87
N GLY A 101 -1.73 -0.88 4.59
CA GLY A 101 -1.21 -2.21 4.27
C GLY A 101 -2.25 -3.32 4.44
N MET A 102 -3.08 -3.27 5.49
CA MET A 102 -4.22 -4.18 5.64
C MET A 102 -5.20 -4.01 4.48
N ARG A 103 -5.58 -2.76 4.14
CA ARG A 103 -6.48 -2.50 3.00
C ARG A 103 -5.92 -3.06 1.70
N LEU A 104 -4.62 -2.88 1.45
CA LEU A 104 -3.94 -3.39 0.26
C LEU A 104 -4.03 -4.92 0.18
N GLY A 105 -3.64 -5.63 1.25
CA GLY A 105 -3.70 -7.08 1.31
C GLY A 105 -5.14 -7.62 1.22
N SER A 106 -6.08 -7.03 1.96
CA SER A 106 -7.49 -7.42 1.92
C SER A 106 -8.15 -7.17 0.57
N SER A 107 -7.75 -6.11 -0.15
CA SER A 107 -8.22 -5.86 -1.52
C SER A 107 -7.76 -6.95 -2.48
N SER A 108 -6.52 -7.43 -2.35
CA SER A 108 -6.02 -8.58 -3.12
C SER A 108 -6.78 -9.85 -2.77
N ILE A 109 -7.00 -10.14 -1.48
CA ILE A 109 -7.79 -11.31 -1.06
C ILE A 109 -9.21 -11.24 -1.64
N SER A 110 -9.87 -10.09 -1.57
CA SER A 110 -11.20 -9.90 -2.17
C SER A 110 -11.18 -10.12 -3.67
N LEU A 111 -10.14 -9.66 -4.36
CA LEU A 111 -9.97 -9.86 -5.81
C LEU A 111 -9.79 -11.34 -6.17
N PHE A 112 -9.07 -12.08 -5.34
CA PHE A 112 -8.82 -13.51 -5.53
C PHE A 112 -10.05 -14.37 -5.26
N LEU A 113 -10.82 -14.03 -4.22
CA LEU A 113 -12.07 -14.72 -3.87
C LEU A 113 -13.21 -14.37 -4.82
N ARG A 114 -13.25 -13.14 -5.32
CA ARG A 114 -14.32 -12.61 -6.18
C ARG A 114 -13.71 -11.91 -7.39
N PRO A 115 -13.24 -12.67 -8.39
CA PRO A 115 -12.71 -12.11 -9.62
C PRO A 115 -13.71 -11.16 -10.30
N PRO A 116 -13.27 -10.00 -10.78
CA PRO A 116 -14.12 -9.05 -11.47
C PRO A 116 -14.48 -9.57 -12.87
N GLY A 117 -15.72 -9.32 -13.30
CA GLY A 117 -16.19 -9.71 -14.64
C GLY A 117 -15.64 -8.83 -15.77
N GLU A 118 -15.04 -7.68 -15.45
CA GLU A 118 -14.50 -6.75 -16.44
C GLU A 118 -13.12 -7.21 -16.95
N LYS A 119 -12.98 -7.43 -18.26
CA LYS A 119 -11.70 -7.82 -18.90
C LYS A 119 -10.51 -6.90 -18.57
N MET A 120 -10.78 -5.62 -18.33
CA MET A 120 -9.74 -4.59 -18.11
C MET A 120 -9.43 -4.30 -16.64
N PHE A 121 -9.94 -5.08 -15.69
CA PHE A 121 -9.70 -4.86 -14.25
C PHE A 121 -8.21 -4.78 -13.89
N TRP A 122 -7.38 -5.62 -14.53
CA TRP A 122 -5.94 -5.72 -14.28
C TRP A 122 -5.22 -4.41 -14.57
N TRP A 123 -5.72 -3.59 -15.51
CA TRP A 123 -5.11 -2.31 -15.88
C TRP A 123 -5.21 -1.32 -14.73
N PHE A 124 -6.40 -1.20 -14.13
CA PHE A 124 -6.62 -0.34 -12.98
C PHE A 124 -5.87 -0.84 -11.74
N ALA A 125 -5.89 -2.15 -11.49
CA ALA A 125 -5.17 -2.75 -10.38
C ALA A 125 -3.65 -2.56 -10.50
N HIS A 126 -3.08 -2.75 -11.70
CA HIS A 126 -1.66 -2.49 -11.97
C HIS A 126 -1.32 -1.03 -11.73
N MET A 127 -2.07 -0.11 -12.34
CA MET A 127 -1.85 1.33 -12.21
C MET A 127 -1.90 1.80 -10.75
N GLN A 128 -2.96 1.43 -10.02
CA GLN A 128 -3.11 1.82 -8.61
C GLN A 128 -2.01 1.23 -7.73
N GLY A 129 -1.64 -0.04 -7.94
CA GLY A 129 -0.56 -0.68 -7.20
C GLY A 129 0.81 -0.06 -7.48
N MET A 130 1.09 0.30 -8.74
CA MET A 130 2.33 1.01 -9.10
C MET A 130 2.37 2.40 -8.46
N ILE A 131 1.28 3.18 -8.50
CA ILE A 131 1.19 4.48 -7.82
C ILE A 131 1.41 4.31 -6.31
N ALA A 132 0.77 3.33 -5.67
CA ALA A 132 0.96 3.05 -4.25
C ALA A 132 2.42 2.71 -3.92
N SER A 133 3.10 1.94 -4.78
CA SER A 133 4.53 1.63 -4.60
C SER A 133 5.42 2.86 -4.74
N TYR A 134 5.09 3.79 -5.65
CA TYR A 134 5.79 5.06 -5.79
C TYR A 134 5.55 5.97 -4.58
N ILE A 135 4.32 6.05 -4.07
CA ILE A 135 4.00 6.78 -2.83
C ILE A 135 4.89 6.27 -1.69
N ALA A 136 4.98 4.95 -1.51
CA ALA A 136 5.83 4.35 -0.48
C ALA A 136 7.33 4.72 -0.64
N ALA A 137 7.82 4.76 -1.88
CA ALA A 137 9.19 5.17 -2.17
C ALA A 137 9.44 6.66 -1.84
N VAL A 138 8.52 7.54 -2.21
CA VAL A 138 8.59 8.98 -1.90
C VAL A 138 8.46 9.22 -0.40
N THR A 139 7.63 8.45 0.30
CA THR A 139 7.57 8.44 1.77
C THR A 139 8.92 8.07 2.38
N ALA A 140 9.55 6.99 1.93
CA ALA A 140 10.86 6.58 2.46
C ALA A 140 11.94 7.63 2.17
N PHE A 141 11.96 8.20 0.97
CA PHE A 141 12.86 9.30 0.62
C PHE A 141 12.62 10.52 1.51
N SER A 142 11.35 10.88 1.74
CA SER A 142 10.97 12.00 2.61
C SER A 142 11.41 11.77 4.04
N ALA A 143 11.17 10.57 4.57
CA ALA A 143 11.58 10.19 5.92
C ALA A 143 13.10 10.29 6.14
N VAL A 144 13.92 9.97 5.14
CA VAL A 144 15.37 10.08 5.26
C VAL A 144 15.86 11.52 5.10
N ASN A 145 15.33 12.26 4.11
CA ASN A 145 15.89 13.55 3.73
C ASN A 145 15.24 14.74 4.45
N LEU A 146 13.92 14.70 4.67
CA LEU A 146 13.17 15.80 5.27
C LEU A 146 13.20 15.74 6.80
N SER A 147 13.39 14.56 7.41
CA SER A 147 13.46 14.46 8.88
C SER A 147 14.65 15.21 9.48
N HIS A 148 15.70 15.48 8.70
CA HIS A 148 16.80 16.33 9.13
C HIS A 148 16.35 17.78 9.39
N TRP A 149 15.46 18.30 8.54
CA TRP A 149 15.00 19.68 8.57
C TRP A 149 13.75 19.87 9.42
N PHE A 150 12.87 18.87 9.44
CA PHE A 150 11.54 18.96 10.04
C PHE A 150 11.32 17.99 11.21
N GLY A 151 12.35 17.25 11.61
CA GLY A 151 12.28 16.23 12.65
C GLY A 151 11.42 15.03 12.25
N ALA A 152 11.10 14.17 13.23
CA ALA A 152 10.28 12.97 13.03
C ALA A 152 8.76 13.26 12.94
N ALA A 153 8.38 14.43 12.42
CA ALA A 153 6.99 14.84 12.33
C ALA A 153 6.18 13.88 11.44
N TRP A 154 4.95 13.56 11.84
CA TRP A 154 4.10 12.58 11.15
C TRP A 154 3.85 12.95 9.67
N TRP A 155 3.75 14.24 9.36
CA TRP A 155 3.44 14.71 8.01
C TRP A 155 4.58 14.48 7.02
N VAL A 156 5.84 14.42 7.49
CA VAL A 156 7.01 14.07 6.65
C VAL A 156 6.83 12.69 6.01
N TRP A 157 6.13 11.80 6.71
CA TRP A 157 5.85 10.44 6.25
C TRP A 157 4.57 10.35 5.42
N LEU A 158 3.55 11.13 5.78
CA LEU A 158 2.19 10.96 5.25
C LEU A 158 1.84 11.90 4.08
N TRP A 159 2.59 12.99 3.86
CA TRP A 159 2.31 13.91 2.75
C TRP A 159 2.24 13.23 1.37
N PRO A 160 3.08 12.22 1.03
CA PRO A 160 3.01 11.60 -0.29
C PRO A 160 1.70 10.83 -0.47
N THR A 161 1.17 10.23 0.61
CA THR A 161 -0.13 9.56 0.61
C THR A 161 -1.27 10.58 0.52
N MET A 162 -1.17 11.69 1.26
CA MET A 162 -2.17 12.77 1.24
C MET A 162 -2.35 13.36 -0.16
N VAL A 163 -1.28 13.42 -0.97
CA VAL A 163 -1.33 13.90 -2.36
C VAL A 163 -1.62 12.76 -3.34
N GLY A 164 -0.90 11.66 -3.23
CA GLY A 164 -0.92 10.57 -4.21
C GLY A 164 -2.22 9.78 -4.23
N VAL A 165 -2.91 9.62 -3.09
CA VAL A 165 -4.18 8.89 -3.04
C VAL A 165 -5.30 9.66 -3.77
N PRO A 166 -5.53 10.98 -3.51
CA PRO A 166 -6.48 11.76 -4.30
C PRO A 166 -6.17 11.78 -5.79
N VAL A 167 -4.89 11.96 -6.17
CA VAL A 167 -4.47 11.94 -7.59
C VAL A 167 -4.80 10.58 -8.23
N SER A 168 -4.49 9.47 -7.56
CA SER A 168 -4.80 8.12 -8.02
C SER A 168 -6.32 7.90 -8.21
N ALA A 169 -7.14 8.43 -7.30
CA ALA A 169 -8.60 8.36 -7.38
C ALA A 169 -9.14 9.17 -8.56
N ILE A 170 -8.68 10.41 -8.76
CA ILE A 170 -9.05 11.28 -9.89
C ILE A 170 -8.67 10.60 -11.20
N TRP A 171 -7.44 10.09 -11.29
CA TRP A 171 -6.94 9.40 -12.47
C TRP A 171 -7.74 8.14 -12.80
N THR A 172 -8.08 7.34 -11.78
CA THR A 172 -8.96 6.19 -11.94
C THR A 172 -10.33 6.60 -12.48
N ALA A 173 -10.95 7.65 -11.91
CA ALA A 173 -12.25 8.14 -12.36
C ALA A 173 -12.20 8.64 -13.81
N TYR A 174 -11.13 9.36 -14.19
CA TYR A 174 -10.90 9.83 -15.55
C TYR A 174 -10.83 8.67 -16.56
N TYR A 175 -10.02 7.65 -16.28
CA TYR A 175 -9.87 6.51 -17.21
C TYR A 175 -11.09 5.60 -17.25
N LYS A 176 -11.82 5.43 -16.14
CA LYS A 176 -13.12 4.73 -16.16
C LYS A 176 -14.10 5.43 -17.09
N ARG A 177 -14.20 6.77 -17.03
CA ARG A 177 -15.06 7.55 -17.94
C ARG A 177 -14.59 7.44 -19.39
N ARG A 178 -13.28 7.53 -19.63
CA ARG A 178 -12.69 7.45 -20.98
C ARG A 178 -12.87 6.09 -21.65
N PHE A 179 -12.81 5.00 -20.87
CA PHE A 179 -12.98 3.64 -21.37
C PHE A 179 -14.42 3.12 -21.30
N SER A 180 -15.35 3.91 -20.75
CA SER A 180 -16.77 3.57 -20.79
C SER A 180 -17.24 3.59 -22.25
N PRO A 181 -18.00 2.57 -22.71
CA PRO A 181 -18.54 2.56 -24.05
C PRO A 181 -19.39 3.82 -24.28
N LYS A 182 -19.13 4.57 -25.37
CA LYS A 182 -20.04 5.66 -25.76
C LYS A 182 -21.40 5.03 -26.07
N ARG A 183 -22.46 5.51 -25.38
CA ARG A 183 -23.84 5.10 -25.65
C ARG A 183 -24.09 5.35 -27.14
N LYS A 184 -24.34 4.29 -27.93
CA LYS A 184 -24.81 4.45 -29.31
C LYS A 184 -26.12 5.22 -29.22
N THR A 185 -26.14 6.46 -29.68
CA THR A 185 -27.40 7.16 -30.00
C THR A 185 -28.09 6.32 -31.05
N ALA A 186 -29.25 5.74 -30.72
CA ALA A 186 -30.07 5.06 -31.71
C ALA A 186 -30.48 6.06 -32.80
N PRO A 187 -30.41 5.71 -34.09
CA PRO A 187 -31.01 6.54 -35.13
C PRO A 187 -32.52 6.66 -34.86
N ALA A 188 -33.05 7.88 -35.02
CA ALA A 188 -34.48 8.18 -34.97
C ALA A 188 -35.22 7.57 -36.15
#